data_AF-A0A3D1CSI1-F1
#
_entry.id   AF-A0A3D1CSI1-F1
#
_cell.length_a   1.000
_cell.length_b   1.000
_cell.length_c   1.000
_cell.angle_alpha   90.00
_cell.angle_beta   90.00
_cell.angle_gamma   90.00
#
_symmetry.space_group_name_H-M   'P 1'
#
loop_
_entity.id
_entity.type
_entity.pdbx_description
1 polymer ?
#
loop_
_entity_poly.entity_id
_entity_poly.type
_entity_poly.pdbx_seq_one_letter_code
_entity_poly.pdbx_strand_id
1 'polypeptide(L)'
;MAQPQNGEADKKAEIAMYIASSFSSLYPAFTATLIREFPQIRASFSQYDDHMPLPVVGRAERLIALLALTGSTWAKALLNIYDLGYFTQENTAVEPNVDDLVIFAPVFETRKDDNDFKVDPEDPDKNLAVVPAVPSFTKPLAEMVARVARTKTLVTLDLHSHKFVNQLKELGVEVINLTAAFELYDELEKRGLLKPNLENVFVGVDFGNLPLILKLKKVLKIPITLIALIWKIRHPVSKEGKTRTEHKLIWGDVKGKRALVFDDVASSGGTLLTMAKLLIAEGAKEVLICAIHPVFAGRDYYKTLCELLAIPQVKVVMTTDSIPLQRPEESSGQRDDKDLPYVKIPGEIEGQSELREVIMHPIEPFVGVIIQALMTTRTAEEIKKILEKYIVELRDPDQIIFELTGQEFKNLVDPKTGKKLHKPEVTAVYREGGLYEPLPPSASDPLPWPFSPETLQDSAE
;
A
#
# COMPACT_ATOMS: atom_id res chain seq x y z
N MET A 1 -50.05 30.29 14.27
CA MET A 1 -50.19 30.41 12.80
C MET A 1 -49.54 31.74 12.43
N ALA A 2 -48.47 31.85 11.65
CA ALA A 2 -47.86 30.91 10.70
C ALA A 2 -46.32 31.07 10.76
N GLN A 3 -45.63 29.96 10.48
CA GLN A 3 -44.18 29.88 10.30
C GLN A 3 -43.72 30.72 9.10
N PRO A 4 -42.48 31.25 9.11
CA PRO A 4 -41.89 31.71 7.87
C PRO A 4 -41.67 30.49 6.97
N GLN A 5 -42.26 30.54 5.78
CA GLN A 5 -41.99 29.60 4.70
C GLN A 5 -40.52 29.75 4.31
N ASN A 6 -39.65 28.95 4.90
CA ASN A 6 -38.36 28.65 4.30
C ASN A 6 -38.69 27.87 3.03
N GLY A 7 -38.45 28.50 1.88
CA GLY A 7 -38.48 27.81 0.61
C GLY A 7 -37.58 26.58 0.71
N GLU A 8 -38.17 25.42 0.42
CA GLU A 8 -37.44 24.27 -0.08
C GLU A 8 -36.78 24.71 -1.40
N ALA A 9 -35.63 25.38 -1.28
CA ALA A 9 -34.64 25.27 -2.32
C ALA A 9 -34.31 23.78 -2.37
N ASP A 10 -34.64 23.13 -3.49
CA ASP A 10 -34.12 21.81 -3.87
C ASP A 10 -32.65 21.75 -3.47
N LYS A 11 -32.36 21.17 -2.30
CA LYS A 11 -31.00 20.93 -1.85
C LYS A 11 -30.48 19.84 -2.77
N LYS A 12 -29.90 20.23 -3.90
CA LYS A 12 -29.08 19.33 -4.70
C LYS A 12 -28.11 18.67 -3.74
N ALA A 13 -28.23 17.36 -3.60
CA ALA A 13 -27.26 16.48 -2.98
C ALA A 13 -25.83 16.95 -3.29
N GLU A 14 -25.18 17.60 -2.33
CA GLU A 14 -23.87 18.20 -2.55
C GLU A 14 -22.80 17.16 -2.20
N ILE A 15 -22.11 16.68 -3.23
CA ILE A 15 -20.88 15.90 -3.06
C ILE A 15 -19.75 16.92 -2.97
N ALA A 16 -19.15 17.02 -1.80
CA ALA A 16 -18.00 17.88 -1.55
C ALA A 16 -16.70 17.06 -1.63
N MET A 17 -15.61 17.73 -2.00
CA MET A 17 -14.27 17.15 -1.96
C MET A 17 -13.34 18.02 -1.13
N TYR A 18 -12.62 17.39 -0.22
CA TYR A 18 -11.61 17.99 0.65
C TYR A 18 -10.23 17.40 0.33
N ILE A 19 -9.26 18.23 -0.04
CA ILE A 19 -7.86 17.82 -0.19
C ILE A 19 -7.13 18.10 1.12
N ALA A 20 -6.69 17.04 1.79
CA ALA A 20 -6.00 17.14 3.06
C ALA A 20 -4.57 17.71 2.90
N SER A 21 -4.05 18.34 3.96
CA SER A 21 -2.69 18.89 3.99
C SER A 21 -1.60 17.82 3.74
N SER A 22 -1.86 16.58 4.18
CA SER A 22 -1.00 15.43 3.93
C SER A 22 -0.86 15.15 2.44
N PHE A 23 -1.97 15.15 1.69
CA PHE A 23 -1.97 14.98 0.24
C PHE A 23 -1.34 16.17 -0.48
N SER A 24 -1.79 17.39 -0.18
CA SER A 24 -1.32 18.59 -0.90
C SER A 24 0.16 18.87 -0.69
N SER A 25 0.72 18.53 0.47
CA SER A 25 2.16 18.63 0.70
C SER A 25 2.97 17.57 -0.05
N LEU A 26 2.35 16.43 -0.41
CA LEU A 26 2.98 15.39 -1.22
C LEU A 26 2.84 15.68 -2.72
N TYR A 27 1.69 16.19 -3.17
CA TYR A 27 1.40 16.49 -4.58
C TYR A 27 0.95 17.95 -4.79
N PRO A 28 1.86 18.93 -4.65
CA PRO A 28 1.50 20.34 -4.76
C PRO A 28 1.00 20.72 -6.17
N ALA A 29 1.67 20.24 -7.22
CA ALA A 29 1.31 20.53 -8.62
C ALA A 29 -0.02 19.87 -9.02
N PHE A 30 -0.22 18.62 -8.63
CA PHE A 30 -1.48 17.91 -8.88
C PHE A 30 -2.64 18.54 -8.10
N THR A 31 -2.41 18.95 -6.85
CA THR A 31 -3.40 19.68 -6.05
C THR A 31 -3.82 20.99 -6.72
N ALA A 32 -2.87 21.77 -7.23
CA ALA A 32 -3.17 23.01 -7.95
C ALA A 32 -4.00 22.73 -9.21
N THR A 33 -3.71 21.64 -9.93
CA THR A 33 -4.48 21.20 -11.08
C THR A 33 -5.91 20.80 -10.68
N LEU A 34 -6.07 19.98 -9.64
CA LEU A 34 -7.39 19.58 -9.14
C LEU A 34 -8.27 20.79 -8.77
N ILE A 35 -7.71 21.76 -8.03
CA ILE A 35 -8.45 22.97 -7.65
C ILE A 35 -8.85 23.80 -8.88
N ARG A 36 -7.97 23.89 -9.89
CA ARG A 36 -8.24 24.64 -11.12
C ARG A 36 -9.33 23.98 -11.97
N GLU A 37 -9.23 22.67 -12.18
CA GLU A 37 -10.16 21.93 -13.05
C GLU A 37 -11.51 21.66 -12.35
N PHE A 38 -11.53 21.62 -11.02
CA PHE A 38 -12.71 21.40 -10.21
C PHE A 38 -12.81 22.47 -9.11
N PRO A 39 -13.31 23.68 -9.43
CA PRO A 39 -13.39 24.80 -8.48
C PRO A 39 -14.26 24.53 -7.24
N GLN A 40 -15.09 23.49 -7.28
CA GLN A 40 -15.86 22.99 -6.13
C GLN A 40 -14.99 22.27 -5.08
N ILE A 41 -13.76 21.87 -5.43
CA ILE A 41 -12.82 21.25 -4.50
C ILE A 41 -12.35 22.28 -3.47
N ARG A 42 -12.31 21.86 -2.21
CA ARG A 42 -11.79 22.64 -1.09
C ARG A 42 -10.46 22.01 -0.64
N ALA A 43 -9.40 22.81 -0.47
CA ALA A 43 -8.07 22.33 -0.10
C ALA A 43 -7.68 22.68 1.35
N SER A 44 -8.53 23.41 2.07
CA SER A 44 -8.35 23.73 3.49
C SER A 44 -9.68 24.05 4.16
N PHE A 45 -9.71 23.95 5.50
CA PHE A 45 -10.87 24.31 6.32
C PHE A 45 -11.28 25.79 6.20
N SER A 46 -10.38 26.68 5.81
CA SER A 46 -10.64 28.13 5.68
C SER A 46 -11.20 28.54 4.31
N GLN A 47 -11.32 27.61 3.37
CA GLN A 47 -11.85 27.84 2.02
C GLN A 47 -13.36 27.55 1.90
N TYR A 48 -14.01 27.19 3.01
CA TYR A 48 -15.47 27.20 3.10
C TYR A 48 -15.97 28.65 3.27
N ASP A 49 -17.20 28.93 2.83
CA ASP A 49 -17.78 30.28 2.87
C ASP A 49 -17.67 30.87 4.30
N ASP A 50 -17.50 32.20 4.38
CA ASP A 50 -17.30 32.95 5.63
C ASP A 50 -16.08 32.56 6.48
N HIS A 51 -15.10 31.83 5.92
CA HIS A 51 -13.89 31.34 6.62
C HIS A 51 -14.17 30.39 7.79
N MET A 52 -15.41 29.91 7.92
CA MET A 52 -15.80 28.99 8.98
C MET A 52 -15.75 27.55 8.45
N PRO A 53 -15.30 26.56 9.24
CA PRO A 53 -15.32 25.16 8.85
C PRO A 53 -16.73 24.72 8.37
N LEU A 54 -16.80 23.76 7.43
CA LEU A 54 -18.05 23.13 6.94
C LEU A 54 -19.11 22.92 8.06
N PRO A 55 -18.73 22.56 9.31
CA PRO A 55 -19.63 22.51 10.46
C PRO A 55 -20.47 23.75 10.81
N VAL A 56 -20.18 24.91 10.22
CA VAL A 56 -20.80 26.19 10.58
C VAL A 56 -21.60 26.79 9.41
N VAL A 57 -21.37 26.33 8.17
CA VAL A 57 -21.86 27.01 6.95
C VAL A 57 -22.66 26.13 5.98
N GLY A 58 -22.69 24.79 6.13
CA GLY A 58 -23.48 23.93 5.24
C GLY A 58 -23.54 22.45 5.62
N ARG A 59 -24.37 21.68 4.89
CA ARG A 59 -24.47 20.21 4.99
C ARG A 59 -24.10 19.60 3.65
N ALA A 60 -23.21 18.61 3.65
CA ALA A 60 -22.92 17.77 2.49
C ALA A 60 -23.47 16.36 2.71
N GLU A 61 -24.19 15.81 1.73
CA GLU A 61 -24.62 14.41 1.80
C GLU A 61 -23.39 13.48 1.79
N ARG A 62 -22.35 13.88 1.07
CA ARG A 62 -21.11 13.11 0.96
C ARG A 62 -19.89 14.02 0.91
N LEU A 63 -18.87 13.67 1.69
CA LEU A 63 -17.56 14.28 1.64
C LEU A 63 -16.53 13.25 1.19
N ILE A 64 -15.76 13.57 0.14
CA ILE A 64 -14.59 12.80 -0.28
C ILE A 64 -13.33 13.50 0.23
N ALA A 65 -12.64 12.87 1.18
CA ALA A 65 -11.40 13.34 1.74
C ALA A 65 -10.20 12.68 1.04
N LEU A 66 -9.45 13.46 0.26
CA LEU A 66 -8.23 13.03 -0.41
C LEU A 66 -7.04 13.18 0.54
N LEU A 67 -6.40 12.08 0.90
CA LEU A 67 -5.26 12.05 1.83
C LEU A 67 -4.10 11.21 1.29
N ALA A 68 -2.91 11.43 1.83
CA ALA A 68 -1.75 10.61 1.53
C ALA A 68 -1.05 10.24 2.82
N LEU A 69 -0.89 8.95 3.08
CA LEU A 69 -0.24 8.43 4.26
C LEU A 69 1.02 7.68 3.82
N THR A 70 2.17 8.33 4.03
CA THR A 70 3.51 7.82 3.77
C THR A 70 4.39 8.10 4.99
N GLY A 71 5.62 7.59 5.01
CA GLY A 71 6.58 7.91 6.07
C GLY A 71 6.82 9.41 6.28
N SER A 72 6.75 10.23 5.22
CA SER A 72 6.97 11.68 5.30
C SER A 72 5.71 12.49 5.65
N THR A 73 4.53 11.98 5.35
CA THR A 73 3.25 12.65 5.63
C THR A 73 2.53 12.10 6.86
N TRP A 74 3.09 11.08 7.52
CA TRP A 74 2.42 10.32 8.58
C TRP A 74 1.77 11.19 9.65
N ALA A 75 2.52 12.10 10.25
CA ALA A 75 2.01 12.99 11.30
C ALA A 75 0.85 13.87 10.79
N LYS A 76 0.98 14.44 9.58
CA LYS A 76 -0.08 15.23 8.95
C LYS A 76 -1.31 14.38 8.64
N ALA A 77 -1.11 13.15 8.18
CA ALA A 77 -2.20 12.23 7.85
C ALA A 77 -3.00 11.86 9.11
N LEU A 78 -2.33 11.56 10.22
CA LEU A 78 -3.00 11.30 11.50
C LEU A 78 -3.80 12.51 12.01
N LEU A 79 -3.21 13.71 11.95
CA LEU A 79 -3.92 14.95 12.28
C LEU A 79 -5.12 15.16 11.35
N ASN A 80 -4.95 14.97 10.04
CA ASN A 80 -6.05 15.11 9.10
C ASN A 80 -7.18 14.08 9.35
N ILE A 81 -6.86 12.82 9.70
CA ILE A 81 -7.89 11.83 10.08
C ILE A 81 -8.61 12.27 11.35
N TYR A 82 -7.90 12.82 12.33
CA TYR A 82 -8.52 13.38 13.54
C TYR A 82 -9.44 14.56 13.19
N ASP A 83 -8.96 15.50 12.36
CA ASP A 83 -9.72 16.68 11.95
C ASP A 83 -10.97 16.31 11.13
N LEU A 84 -10.93 15.22 10.36
CA LEU A 84 -12.11 14.74 9.64
C LEU A 84 -13.26 14.39 10.58
N GLY A 85 -12.97 14.03 11.83
CA GLY A 85 -13.99 13.80 12.86
C GLY A 85 -14.86 15.04 13.12
N TYR A 86 -14.36 16.26 12.92
CA TYR A 86 -15.17 17.47 13.08
C TYR A 86 -16.33 17.55 12.08
N PHE A 87 -16.20 16.94 10.90
CA PHE A 87 -17.25 16.93 9.89
C PHE A 87 -18.40 15.96 10.21
N THR A 88 -18.10 14.91 10.98
CA THR A 88 -19.00 13.79 11.24
C THR A 88 -19.47 13.72 12.69
N GLN A 89 -19.09 14.69 13.53
CA GLN A 89 -19.54 14.82 14.91
C GLN A 89 -20.98 15.34 15.00
N GLU A 90 -21.78 14.67 15.83
CA GLU A 90 -23.06 15.16 16.34
C GLU A 90 -22.79 15.82 17.68
N ASN A 91 -22.97 17.13 17.81
CA ASN A 91 -22.71 17.82 19.08
C ASN A 91 -23.86 18.73 19.55
N THR A 92 -25.00 18.72 18.87
CA THR A 92 -26.23 19.45 19.26
C THR A 92 -27.48 18.75 18.68
N ALA A 93 -28.68 19.35 18.84
CA ALA A 93 -29.93 18.89 18.20
C ALA A 93 -29.94 19.02 16.65
N VAL A 94 -28.77 19.22 16.03
CA VAL A 94 -28.56 19.35 14.59
C VAL A 94 -27.79 18.12 14.12
N GLU A 95 -28.29 17.48 13.07
CA GLU A 95 -27.66 16.34 12.37
C GLU A 95 -26.21 16.64 11.96
N PRO A 96 -25.35 15.62 11.75
CA PRO A 96 -23.97 15.84 11.32
C PRO A 96 -23.93 16.60 9.98
N ASN A 97 -22.87 17.40 9.80
CA ASN A 97 -22.71 18.20 8.59
C ASN A 97 -22.31 17.36 7.37
N VAL A 98 -21.84 16.14 7.61
CA VAL A 98 -21.52 15.14 6.58
C VAL A 98 -22.20 13.82 6.93
N ASP A 99 -23.09 13.37 6.05
CA ASP A 99 -23.80 12.09 6.23
C ASP A 99 -22.95 10.87 5.81
N ASP A 100 -22.05 11.06 4.84
CA ASP A 100 -21.20 10.01 4.29
C ASP A 100 -19.78 10.48 4.02
N LEU A 101 -18.83 10.05 4.84
CA LEU A 101 -17.41 10.33 4.66
C LEU A 101 -16.73 9.16 3.91
N VAL A 102 -16.19 9.49 2.75
CA VAL A 102 -15.31 8.63 1.95
C VAL A 102 -13.88 9.15 2.06
N ILE A 103 -12.96 8.30 2.49
CA ILE A 103 -11.53 8.60 2.40
C ILE A 103 -11.00 8.00 1.10
N PHE A 104 -10.34 8.82 0.27
CA PHE A 104 -9.54 8.33 -0.84
C PHE A 104 -8.06 8.59 -0.55
N ALA A 105 -7.26 7.53 -0.53
CA ALA A 105 -5.84 7.58 -0.24
C ALA A 105 -5.03 6.86 -1.32
N PRO A 106 -4.54 7.59 -2.36
CA PRO A 106 -3.72 6.98 -3.41
C PRO A 106 -2.45 6.32 -2.89
N VAL A 107 -1.96 6.75 -1.73
CA VAL A 107 -0.94 6.03 -0.96
C VAL A 107 -1.38 5.95 0.49
N PHE A 108 -1.46 4.73 1.01
CA PHE A 108 -1.76 4.44 2.40
C PHE A 108 -0.79 3.38 2.93
N GLU A 109 0.48 3.76 3.03
CA GLU A 109 1.55 2.88 3.49
C GLU A 109 1.49 2.80 5.02
N THR A 110 1.16 1.64 5.58
CA THR A 110 1.04 1.44 7.03
C THR A 110 2.29 0.86 7.68
N ARG A 111 3.31 0.52 6.88
CA ARG A 111 4.55 -0.04 7.41
C ARG A 111 5.40 1.03 8.08
N LYS A 112 5.88 0.68 9.26
CA LYS A 112 7.07 1.27 9.86
C LYS A 112 8.23 0.32 9.57
N ASP A 113 9.12 0.69 8.66
CA ASP A 113 10.40 -0.01 8.52
C ASP A 113 11.31 0.43 9.69
N ASP A 114 11.17 -0.25 10.84
CA ASP A 114 12.19 -0.25 11.89
C ASP A 114 13.06 -1.50 11.74
N ASN A 115 14.38 -1.30 11.69
CA ASN A 115 15.38 -2.35 11.44
C ASN A 115 15.70 -3.23 12.67
N ASP A 116 14.90 -3.21 13.73
CA ASP A 116 15.24 -3.89 14.98
C ASP A 116 14.17 -4.89 15.42
N PHE A 117 14.28 -6.13 14.92
CA PHE A 117 13.64 -7.30 15.55
C PHE A 117 14.63 -8.47 15.55
N LYS A 118 14.99 -8.97 16.73
CA LYS A 118 16.02 -10.01 16.96
C LYS A 118 15.38 -11.28 17.50
N VAL A 119 15.94 -12.44 17.16
CA VAL A 119 15.44 -13.76 17.59
C VAL A 119 16.51 -14.45 18.44
N ASP A 120 16.07 -15.34 19.32
CA ASP A 120 16.83 -16.13 20.29
C ASP A 120 18.05 -16.86 19.69
N PRO A 121 19.27 -16.69 20.23
CA PRO A 121 20.50 -17.29 19.72
C PRO A 121 20.69 -18.80 19.95
N GLU A 122 19.80 -19.52 20.66
CA GLU A 122 20.07 -20.90 21.08
C GLU A 122 19.60 -22.03 20.13
N ASP A 123 18.77 -21.79 19.11
CA ASP A 123 18.38 -22.83 18.13
C ASP A 123 18.09 -22.28 16.71
N PRO A 124 19.08 -22.32 15.78
CA PRO A 124 18.93 -21.78 14.43
C PRO A 124 18.00 -22.57 13.49
N ASP A 125 17.80 -23.86 13.75
CA ASP A 125 17.12 -24.77 12.82
C ASP A 125 15.69 -25.14 13.27
N LYS A 126 15.32 -24.94 14.55
CA LYS A 126 13.94 -25.16 15.02
C LYS A 126 13.04 -23.94 14.98
N ASN A 127 13.58 -22.72 14.92
CA ASN A 127 12.81 -21.49 15.03
C ASN A 127 12.85 -20.68 13.72
N LEU A 128 12.15 -21.17 12.69
CA LEU A 128 11.76 -20.35 11.53
C LEU A 128 10.75 -19.29 11.98
N ALA A 129 11.21 -18.23 12.64
CA ALA A 129 10.39 -17.08 13.01
C ALA A 129 10.32 -16.11 11.82
N VAL A 130 9.23 -16.17 11.04
CA VAL A 130 8.86 -15.05 10.17
C VAL A 130 7.96 -14.16 10.99
N VAL A 131 8.49 -13.00 11.38
CA VAL A 131 7.68 -11.92 11.94
C VAL A 131 6.74 -11.47 10.82
N PRO A 132 5.40 -11.68 10.91
CA PRO A 132 4.51 -10.92 10.07
C PRO A 132 4.75 -9.47 10.50
N ALA A 133 5.21 -8.64 9.57
CA ALA A 133 5.28 -7.20 9.79
C ALA A 133 3.83 -6.69 9.90
N VAL A 134 3.20 -6.97 11.05
CA VAL A 134 1.97 -6.32 11.46
C VAL A 134 2.46 -5.14 12.27
N PRO A 135 2.39 -3.92 11.73
CA PRO A 135 2.61 -2.75 12.55
C PRO A 135 1.70 -2.87 13.76
N SER A 136 2.26 -2.83 14.97
CA SER A 136 1.47 -2.77 16.22
C SER A 136 0.44 -1.62 16.21
N PHE A 137 0.61 -0.69 15.28
CA PHE A 137 -0.22 0.48 15.05
C PHE A 137 -1.40 0.31 14.07
N THR A 138 -1.53 -0.78 13.30
CA THR A 138 -2.64 -0.87 12.30
C THR A 138 -4.02 -0.87 12.95
N LYS A 139 -4.16 -1.52 14.11
CA LYS A 139 -5.42 -1.55 14.85
C LYS A 139 -5.80 -0.16 15.39
N PRO A 140 -4.92 0.58 16.10
CA PRO A 140 -5.14 1.99 16.41
C PRO A 140 -5.51 2.85 15.21
N LEU A 141 -4.81 2.70 14.08
CA LEU A 141 -5.10 3.45 12.87
C LEU A 141 -6.49 3.13 12.29
N ALA A 142 -6.88 1.85 12.31
CA ALA A 142 -8.22 1.43 11.88
C ALA A 142 -9.30 2.05 12.76
N GLU A 143 -9.09 2.10 14.07
CA GLU A 143 -9.99 2.75 15.03
C GLU A 143 -10.09 4.26 14.79
N MET A 144 -8.99 4.94 14.44
CA MET A 144 -9.02 6.36 14.06
C MET A 144 -9.85 6.58 12.78
N VAL A 145 -9.62 5.78 11.73
CA VAL A 145 -10.37 5.88 10.47
C VAL A 145 -11.86 5.59 10.70
N ALA A 146 -12.18 4.51 11.42
CA ALA A 146 -13.55 4.04 11.58
C ALA A 146 -14.35 4.85 12.60
N ARG A 147 -13.76 5.26 13.73
CA ARG A 147 -14.51 5.86 14.85
C ARG A 147 -14.26 7.35 15.05
N VAL A 148 -13.01 7.79 14.87
CA VAL A 148 -12.67 9.22 15.02
C VAL A 148 -13.16 9.99 13.80
N ALA A 149 -12.73 9.59 12.60
CA ALA A 149 -13.23 10.20 11.37
C ALA A 149 -14.67 9.77 11.03
N ARG A 150 -15.13 8.61 11.54
CA ARG A 150 -16.43 8.01 11.20
C ARG A 150 -16.57 7.71 9.71
N THR A 151 -15.48 7.28 9.08
CA THR A 151 -15.43 6.95 7.65
C THR A 151 -16.25 5.71 7.34
N LYS A 152 -17.09 5.75 6.31
CA LYS A 152 -17.86 4.60 5.84
C LYS A 152 -17.16 3.83 4.74
N THR A 153 -16.36 4.50 3.91
CA THR A 153 -15.63 3.88 2.81
C THR A 153 -14.20 4.40 2.74
N LEU A 154 -13.24 3.48 2.70
CA LEU A 154 -11.84 3.75 2.37
C LEU A 154 -11.56 3.25 0.96
N VAL A 155 -11.13 4.14 0.07
CA VAL A 155 -10.60 3.82 -1.25
C VAL A 155 -9.10 4.04 -1.23
N THR A 156 -8.33 3.08 -1.74
CA THR A 156 -6.86 3.15 -1.73
C THR A 156 -6.28 2.45 -2.95
N LEU A 157 -5.01 2.71 -3.26
CA LEU A 157 -4.24 1.94 -4.24
C LEU A 157 -3.31 0.96 -3.49
N ASP A 158 -3.21 -0.27 -4.02
CA ASP A 158 -2.25 -1.33 -3.69
C ASP A 158 -1.87 -1.40 -2.20
N LEU A 159 -2.88 -1.49 -1.34
CA LEU A 159 -2.70 -1.59 0.10
C LEU A 159 -1.94 -2.87 0.47
N HIS A 160 -0.90 -2.72 1.29
CA HIS A 160 -0.01 -3.83 1.63
C HIS A 160 -0.65 -4.93 2.49
N SER A 161 -1.59 -4.57 3.38
CA SER A 161 -2.00 -5.42 4.49
C SER A 161 -3.46 -5.86 4.41
N HIS A 162 -3.68 -7.14 4.07
CA HIS A 162 -4.99 -7.78 4.20
C HIS A 162 -5.53 -7.74 5.65
N LYS A 163 -4.64 -7.77 6.66
CA LYS A 163 -5.04 -7.66 8.07
C LYS A 163 -5.64 -6.29 8.38
N PHE A 164 -5.08 -5.22 7.84
CA PHE A 164 -5.64 -3.88 8.02
C PHE A 164 -7.01 -3.74 7.36
N VAL A 165 -7.18 -4.33 6.17
CA VAL A 165 -8.51 -4.42 5.52
C VAL A 165 -9.53 -5.13 6.41
N ASN A 166 -9.15 -6.26 7.01
CA ASN A 166 -10.06 -7.01 7.89
C ASN A 166 -10.41 -6.20 9.15
N GLN A 167 -9.44 -5.53 9.77
CA GLN A 167 -9.68 -4.65 10.92
C GLN A 167 -10.66 -3.52 10.60
N LEU A 168 -10.53 -2.89 9.43
CA LEU A 168 -11.46 -1.86 8.96
C LEU A 168 -12.87 -2.43 8.72
N LYS A 169 -12.96 -3.60 8.08
CA LYS A 169 -14.25 -4.28 7.82
C LYS A 169 -14.96 -4.69 9.10
N GLU A 170 -14.23 -5.20 10.10
CA GLU A 170 -14.76 -5.52 11.43
C GLU A 170 -15.34 -4.28 12.13
N LEU A 171 -14.78 -3.10 11.85
CA LEU A 171 -15.27 -1.81 12.34
C LEU A 171 -16.35 -1.17 11.44
N GLY A 172 -16.84 -1.89 10.43
CA GLY A 172 -17.91 -1.43 9.54
C GLY A 172 -17.47 -0.49 8.42
N VAL A 173 -16.16 -0.37 8.15
CA VAL A 173 -15.63 0.42 7.05
C VAL A 173 -15.50 -0.45 5.80
N GLU A 174 -16.16 -0.05 4.71
CA GLU A 174 -15.98 -0.68 3.41
C GLU A 174 -14.62 -0.31 2.82
N VAL A 175 -13.86 -1.27 2.30
CA VAL A 175 -12.52 -1.01 1.74
C VAL A 175 -12.47 -1.39 0.27
N ILE A 176 -12.29 -0.39 -0.58
CA ILE A 176 -12.10 -0.53 -2.02
C ILE A 176 -10.61 -0.38 -2.32
N ASN A 177 -9.90 -1.50 -2.29
CA ASN A 177 -8.49 -1.56 -2.66
C ASN A 177 -8.33 -1.73 -4.18
N LEU A 178 -7.85 -0.68 -4.84
CA LEU A 178 -7.61 -0.64 -6.28
C LEU A 178 -6.15 -0.99 -6.58
N THR A 179 -5.83 -1.31 -7.84
CA THR A 179 -4.44 -1.52 -8.27
C THR A 179 -4.05 -0.64 -9.45
N ALA A 180 -2.86 -0.06 -9.36
CA ALA A 180 -2.17 0.62 -10.46
C ALA A 180 -1.28 -0.34 -11.28
N ALA A 181 -1.26 -1.64 -10.98
CA ALA A 181 -0.47 -2.61 -11.75
C ALA A 181 -0.85 -2.65 -13.25
N PHE A 182 -2.11 -2.36 -13.58
CA PHE A 182 -2.55 -2.27 -14.98
C PHE A 182 -1.93 -1.09 -15.71
N GLU A 183 -1.71 0.05 -15.03
CA GLU A 183 -1.01 1.20 -15.62
C GLU A 183 0.42 0.83 -16.01
N LEU A 184 1.12 0.13 -15.11
CA LEU A 184 2.47 -0.36 -15.37
C LEU A 184 2.49 -1.41 -16.48
N TYR A 185 1.54 -2.36 -16.48
CA TYR A 185 1.43 -3.37 -17.54
C TYR A 185 1.19 -2.75 -18.92
N ASP A 186 0.24 -1.81 -19.02
CA ASP A 186 -0.07 -1.11 -20.26
C ASP A 186 1.14 -0.30 -20.74
N GLU A 187 1.93 0.26 -19.83
CA GLU A 187 3.18 0.96 -20.16
C GLU A 187 4.29 0.00 -20.65
N LEU A 188 4.40 -1.20 -20.08
CA LEU A 188 5.31 -2.24 -20.62
C LEU A 188 4.94 -2.61 -22.07
N GLU A 189 3.64 -2.73 -22.36
CA GLU A 189 3.15 -3.04 -23.71
C GLU A 189 3.43 -1.89 -24.68
N LYS A 190 3.10 -0.64 -24.31
CA LYS A 190 3.37 0.56 -25.12
C LYS A 190 4.86 0.72 -25.46
N ARG A 191 5.75 0.36 -24.54
CA ARG A 191 7.21 0.37 -24.76
C ARG A 191 7.72 -0.81 -25.59
N GLY A 192 6.87 -1.75 -25.98
CA GLY A 192 7.26 -2.93 -26.74
C GLY A 192 8.13 -3.92 -25.95
N LEU A 193 8.08 -3.87 -24.61
CA LEU A 193 8.87 -4.75 -23.74
C LEU A 193 8.27 -6.16 -23.65
N LEU A 194 6.97 -6.30 -23.95
CA LEU A 194 6.26 -7.57 -24.00
C LEU A 194 6.38 -8.24 -25.39
N LYS A 195 7.61 -8.49 -25.84
CA LYS A 195 7.87 -9.07 -27.17
C LYS A 195 7.21 -10.46 -27.31
N PRO A 196 6.53 -10.78 -28.43
CA PRO A 196 5.76 -12.01 -28.62
C PRO A 196 6.62 -13.28 -28.78
N ASN A 197 7.94 -13.12 -28.95
CA ASN A 197 8.88 -14.23 -29.06
C ASN A 197 9.22 -14.89 -27.71
N LEU A 198 8.73 -14.35 -26.59
CA LEU A 198 8.88 -14.92 -25.25
C LEU A 198 7.53 -14.97 -24.55
N GLU A 199 7.23 -16.11 -23.93
CA GLU A 199 6.08 -16.23 -23.04
C GLU A 199 6.30 -15.39 -21.78
N ASN A 200 5.23 -14.78 -21.29
CA ASN A 200 5.24 -13.95 -20.09
C ASN A 200 4.71 -14.77 -18.90
N VAL A 201 5.54 -14.95 -17.87
CA VAL A 201 5.17 -15.60 -16.61
C VAL A 201 5.03 -14.54 -15.52
N PHE A 202 3.86 -14.44 -14.91
CA PHE A 202 3.56 -13.48 -13.86
C PHE A 202 4.02 -14.03 -12.50
N VAL A 203 4.92 -13.31 -11.85
CA VAL A 203 5.60 -13.76 -10.64
C VAL A 203 5.07 -13.01 -9.43
N GLY A 204 4.49 -13.74 -8.49
CA GLY A 204 4.17 -13.21 -7.15
C GLY A 204 5.43 -13.13 -6.29
N VAL A 205 5.72 -11.94 -5.78
CA VAL A 205 6.94 -11.63 -5.00
C VAL A 205 7.00 -12.39 -3.68
N ASP A 206 5.84 -12.46 -3.04
CA ASP A 206 5.55 -13.32 -1.90
C ASP A 206 4.06 -13.67 -1.89
N PHE A 207 3.60 -14.28 -0.81
CA PHE A 207 2.22 -14.69 -0.67
C PHE A 207 1.23 -13.54 -0.48
N GLY A 208 1.66 -12.42 0.12
CA GLY A 208 0.80 -11.26 0.31
C GLY A 208 0.34 -10.64 -1.01
N ASN A 209 1.15 -10.83 -2.05
CA ASN A 209 0.95 -10.28 -3.39
C ASN A 209 0.18 -11.23 -4.34
N LEU A 210 -0.18 -12.45 -3.90
CA LEU A 210 -0.98 -13.38 -4.71
C LEU A 210 -2.33 -12.80 -5.19
N PRO A 211 -3.09 -12.03 -4.39
CA PRO A 211 -4.32 -11.41 -4.86
C PRO A 211 -4.12 -10.56 -6.12
N LEU A 212 -3.01 -9.80 -6.19
CA LEU A 212 -2.69 -8.95 -7.33
C LEU A 212 -2.41 -9.79 -8.58
N ILE A 213 -1.57 -10.82 -8.46
CA ILE A 213 -1.24 -11.71 -9.58
C ILE A 213 -2.50 -12.41 -10.11
N LEU A 214 -3.39 -12.85 -9.22
CA LEU A 214 -4.68 -13.44 -9.63
C LEU A 214 -5.61 -12.43 -10.29
N LYS A 215 -5.58 -11.17 -9.85
CA LYS A 215 -6.33 -10.10 -10.49
C LYS A 215 -5.84 -9.85 -11.92
N LEU A 216 -4.53 -9.70 -12.10
CA LEU A 216 -3.90 -9.57 -13.41
C LEU A 216 -4.27 -10.76 -14.30
N LYS A 217 -4.16 -11.99 -13.78
CA LYS A 217 -4.58 -13.21 -14.47
C LYS A 217 -6.02 -13.15 -14.96
N LYS A 218 -6.96 -12.78 -14.09
CA LYS A 218 -8.39 -12.73 -14.42
C LYS A 218 -8.66 -11.70 -15.53
N VAL A 219 -8.14 -10.49 -15.38
CA VAL A 219 -8.41 -9.37 -16.30
C VAL A 219 -7.70 -9.54 -17.63
N LEU A 220 -6.43 -9.94 -17.61
CA LEU A 220 -5.61 -10.16 -18.82
C LEU A 220 -5.81 -11.55 -19.43
N LYS A 221 -6.71 -12.37 -18.87
CA LYS A 221 -7.06 -13.72 -19.34
C LYS A 221 -5.84 -14.66 -19.46
N ILE A 222 -4.93 -14.57 -18.49
CA ILE A 222 -3.68 -15.35 -18.49
C ILE A 222 -3.99 -16.79 -18.04
N PRO A 223 -3.44 -17.81 -18.74
CA PRO A 223 -3.47 -19.19 -18.29
C PRO A 223 -2.82 -19.34 -16.91
N ILE A 224 -3.37 -20.21 -16.06
CA ILE A 224 -2.80 -20.45 -14.72
C ILE A 224 -1.35 -20.95 -14.81
N THR A 225 -1.00 -21.70 -15.86
CA THR A 225 0.35 -22.21 -16.14
C THR A 225 1.41 -21.13 -16.37
N LEU A 226 1.00 -19.87 -16.55
CA LEU A 226 1.87 -18.70 -16.71
C LEU A 226 1.92 -17.83 -15.44
N ILE A 227 1.70 -18.44 -14.28
CA ILE A 227 1.96 -17.83 -12.98
C ILE A 227 3.13 -18.56 -12.31
N ALA A 228 3.89 -17.85 -11.50
CA ALA A 228 4.94 -18.40 -10.65
C ALA A 228 4.85 -17.80 -9.24
N LEU A 229 5.11 -18.63 -8.23
CA LEU A 229 5.02 -18.25 -6.82
C LEU A 229 6.38 -18.34 -6.15
N ILE A 230 6.79 -17.23 -5.55
CA ILE A 230 7.98 -17.18 -4.71
C ILE A 230 7.57 -17.25 -3.24
N TRP A 231 8.23 -18.15 -2.52
CA TRP A 231 8.15 -18.21 -1.08
C TRP A 231 9.31 -17.42 -0.48
N LYS A 232 8.96 -16.39 0.29
CA LYS A 232 9.91 -15.53 1.01
C LYS A 232 10.01 -15.97 2.47
N ILE A 233 11.20 -16.36 2.87
CA ILE A 233 11.54 -16.80 4.23
C ILE A 233 12.43 -15.72 4.86
N ARG A 234 12.05 -15.24 6.04
CA ARG A 234 12.91 -14.36 6.84
C ARG A 234 13.50 -15.20 7.96
N HIS A 235 14.82 -15.28 7.99
CA HIS A 235 15.57 -15.96 9.03
C HIS A 235 15.79 -15.01 10.22
N PRO A 236 15.81 -15.56 11.45
CA PRO A 236 16.33 -14.92 12.65
C PRO A 236 17.54 -14.02 12.42
N VAL A 237 17.57 -12.89 13.13
CA VAL A 237 18.76 -12.03 13.16
C VAL A 237 19.90 -12.80 13.82
N SER A 238 21.01 -12.97 13.09
CA SER A 238 22.23 -13.55 13.68
C SER A 238 22.81 -12.62 14.76
N LYS A 239 23.78 -13.12 15.56
CA LYS A 239 24.52 -12.30 16.56
C LYS A 239 25.10 -10.99 15.99
N GLU A 240 25.25 -10.89 14.67
CA GLU A 240 25.77 -9.75 13.92
C GLU A 240 24.69 -8.70 13.55
N GLY A 241 23.43 -8.90 13.94
CA GLY A 241 22.38 -7.90 13.77
C GLY A 241 21.71 -7.87 12.39
N LYS A 242 21.98 -8.84 11.49
CA LYS A 242 21.39 -8.86 10.15
C LYS A 242 20.31 -9.93 10.00
N THR A 243 19.11 -9.52 9.61
CA THR A 243 18.05 -10.42 9.12
C THR A 243 18.46 -10.99 7.78
N ARG A 244 18.52 -12.32 7.65
CA ARG A 244 18.76 -12.97 6.34
C ARG A 244 17.42 -13.32 5.72
N THR A 245 17.18 -12.90 4.48
CA THR A 245 15.98 -13.31 3.73
C THR A 245 16.38 -14.31 2.65
N GLU A 246 15.63 -15.40 2.54
CA GLU A 246 15.76 -16.41 1.49
C GLU A 246 14.49 -16.42 0.64
N HIS A 247 14.65 -16.59 -0.68
CA HIS A 247 13.54 -16.69 -1.62
C HIS A 247 13.64 -18.00 -2.37
N LYS A 248 12.52 -18.68 -2.57
CA LYS A 248 12.43 -19.94 -3.30
C LYS A 248 11.30 -19.92 -4.31
N LEU A 249 11.56 -20.32 -5.55
CA LEU A 249 10.50 -20.60 -6.51
C LEU A 249 9.84 -21.92 -6.14
N ILE A 250 8.59 -21.88 -5.67
CA ILE A 250 7.90 -23.07 -5.16
C ILE A 250 6.83 -23.60 -6.12
N TRP A 251 6.43 -22.79 -7.11
CA TRP A 251 5.44 -23.19 -8.11
C TRP A 251 5.60 -22.34 -9.38
N GLY A 252 5.29 -22.92 -10.54
CA GLY A 252 5.45 -22.30 -11.86
C GLY A 252 6.80 -22.57 -12.51
N ASP A 253 6.89 -22.29 -13.82
CA ASP A 253 8.10 -22.50 -14.63
C ASP A 253 8.46 -21.23 -15.40
N VAL A 254 9.63 -20.66 -15.08
CA VAL A 254 10.16 -19.43 -15.68
C VAL A 254 11.25 -19.70 -16.72
N LYS A 255 11.66 -20.97 -16.93
CA LYS A 255 12.82 -21.31 -17.74
C LYS A 255 12.62 -20.95 -19.21
N GLY A 256 13.54 -20.16 -19.76
CA GLY A 256 13.51 -19.68 -21.14
C GLY A 256 12.45 -18.61 -21.42
N LYS A 257 11.69 -18.17 -20.39
CA LYS A 257 10.57 -17.23 -20.51
C LYS A 257 10.93 -15.86 -19.95
N ARG A 258 10.01 -14.90 -20.11
CA ARG A 258 10.08 -13.57 -19.50
C ARG A 258 9.32 -13.59 -18.18
N ALA A 259 10.01 -13.29 -17.08
CA ALA A 259 9.39 -13.14 -15.76
C ALA A 259 8.89 -11.70 -15.59
N LEU A 260 7.59 -11.53 -15.37
CA LEU A 260 6.94 -10.27 -15.02
C LEU A 260 6.68 -10.23 -13.52
N VAL A 261 7.49 -9.46 -12.80
CA VAL A 261 7.33 -9.26 -11.36
C VAL A 261 6.44 -8.04 -11.14
N PHE A 262 5.34 -8.22 -10.42
CA PHE A 262 4.53 -7.12 -9.91
C PHE A 262 4.64 -7.12 -8.39
N ASP A 263 4.82 -5.96 -7.77
CA ASP A 263 4.83 -5.78 -6.30
C ASP A 263 4.03 -4.56 -5.90
N ASP A 264 3.41 -4.57 -4.73
CA ASP A 264 2.70 -3.40 -4.22
C ASP A 264 3.66 -2.27 -3.86
N VAL A 265 4.81 -2.59 -3.24
CA VAL A 265 5.74 -1.58 -2.76
C VAL A 265 7.21 -1.98 -2.91
N ALA A 266 8.02 -1.07 -3.44
CA ALA A 266 9.47 -1.15 -3.38
C ALA A 266 10.02 -0.27 -2.23
N SER A 267 10.37 -0.90 -1.09
CA SER A 267 11.09 -0.22 0.01
C SER A 267 12.59 -0.13 -0.28
N SER A 268 13.45 -0.96 0.32
CA SER A 268 14.90 -0.89 0.12
C SER A 268 15.40 -1.43 -1.23
N GLY A 269 14.53 -2.02 -2.05
CA GLY A 269 14.89 -2.72 -3.29
C GLY A 269 15.51 -4.11 -3.08
N GLY A 270 15.79 -4.52 -1.84
CA GLY A 270 16.48 -5.79 -1.54
C GLY A 270 15.70 -7.03 -1.97
N THR A 271 14.37 -7.03 -1.81
CA THR A 271 13.50 -8.11 -2.30
C THR A 271 13.53 -8.19 -3.82
N LEU A 272 13.42 -7.06 -4.53
CA LEU A 272 13.48 -7.01 -5.99
C LEU A 272 14.81 -7.55 -6.54
N LEU A 273 15.94 -7.13 -5.95
CA LEU A 273 17.27 -7.61 -6.32
C LEU A 273 17.43 -9.11 -6.10
N THR A 274 16.99 -9.61 -4.95
CA THR A 274 17.10 -11.04 -4.62
C THR A 274 16.23 -11.89 -5.54
N MET A 275 15.03 -11.41 -5.85
CA MET A 275 14.13 -12.07 -6.79
C MET A 275 14.66 -12.11 -8.21
N ALA A 276 15.20 -11.00 -8.72
CA ALA A 276 15.79 -10.97 -10.05
C ALA A 276 16.89 -12.04 -10.18
N LYS A 277 17.79 -12.10 -9.18
CA LYS A 277 18.85 -13.12 -9.12
C LYS A 277 18.28 -14.54 -9.06
N LEU A 278 17.26 -14.79 -8.24
CA LEU A 278 16.58 -16.09 -8.17
C LEU A 278 15.99 -16.49 -9.52
N LEU A 279 15.17 -15.64 -10.14
CA LEU A 279 14.49 -15.94 -11.40
C LEU A 279 15.48 -16.25 -12.53
N ILE A 280 16.59 -15.51 -12.60
CA ILE A 280 17.67 -15.77 -13.55
C ILE A 280 18.33 -17.11 -13.27
N ALA A 281 18.58 -17.44 -12.00
CA ALA A 281 19.13 -18.75 -11.61
C ALA A 281 18.17 -19.92 -11.92
N GLU A 282 16.84 -19.68 -11.91
CA GLU A 282 15.82 -20.64 -12.39
C GLU A 282 15.71 -20.69 -13.92
N GLY A 283 16.47 -19.87 -14.64
CA GLY A 283 16.57 -19.90 -16.10
C GLY A 283 15.67 -18.90 -16.82
N ALA A 284 15.13 -17.89 -16.14
CA ALA A 284 14.42 -16.79 -16.81
C ALA A 284 15.34 -16.09 -17.81
N LYS A 285 14.82 -15.83 -19.02
CA LYS A 285 15.57 -15.17 -20.10
C LYS A 285 15.58 -13.65 -19.92
N GLU A 286 14.47 -13.11 -19.43
CA GLU A 286 14.29 -11.69 -19.15
C GLU A 286 13.50 -11.53 -17.85
N VAL A 287 13.77 -10.45 -17.11
CA VAL A 287 13.01 -10.05 -15.93
C VAL A 287 12.56 -8.60 -16.12
N LEU A 288 11.25 -8.37 -16.05
CA LEU A 288 10.63 -7.03 -15.99
C LEU A 288 10.05 -6.86 -14.59
N ILE A 289 10.42 -5.77 -13.91
CA ILE A 289 10.00 -5.53 -12.52
C ILE A 289 9.10 -4.29 -12.49
N CYS A 290 7.92 -4.45 -11.92
CA CYS A 290 6.94 -3.41 -11.68
C CYS A 290 6.64 -3.37 -10.19
N ALA A 291 6.82 -2.22 -9.53
CA ALA A 291 6.40 -2.03 -8.15
C ALA A 291 5.54 -0.78 -8.03
N ILE A 292 4.35 -0.85 -7.42
CA ILE A 292 3.43 0.28 -7.46
C ILE A 292 4.01 1.46 -6.68
N HIS A 293 4.24 1.32 -5.38
CA HIS A 293 4.72 2.42 -4.53
C HIS A 293 6.25 2.43 -4.39
N PRO A 294 6.97 3.46 -4.85
CA PRO A 294 8.42 3.57 -4.69
C PRO A 294 8.78 4.21 -3.34
N VAL A 295 8.69 3.45 -2.24
CA VAL A 295 9.05 3.96 -0.90
C VAL A 295 10.54 4.31 -0.80
N PHE A 296 11.41 3.48 -1.39
CA PHE A 296 12.85 3.75 -1.52
C PHE A 296 13.49 4.26 -0.21
N ALA A 297 13.27 3.49 0.85
CA ALA A 297 13.73 3.78 2.20
C ALA A 297 15.01 3.03 2.57
N GLY A 298 15.73 3.55 3.57
CA GLY A 298 16.99 3.00 4.08
C GLY A 298 18.23 3.63 3.46
N ARG A 299 19.42 3.33 4.01
CA ARG A 299 20.69 3.97 3.56
C ARG A 299 21.25 3.41 2.27
N ASP A 300 20.84 2.20 1.89
CA ASP A 300 21.45 1.40 0.82
C ASP A 300 20.50 1.18 -0.38
N TYR A 301 19.30 1.77 -0.39
CA TYR A 301 18.33 1.54 -1.46
C TYR A 301 18.91 1.93 -2.83
N TYR A 302 19.61 3.06 -2.92
CA TYR A 302 20.20 3.56 -4.16
C TYR A 302 21.20 2.54 -4.73
N LYS A 303 22.15 2.10 -3.90
CA LYS A 303 23.12 1.05 -4.26
C LYS A 303 22.43 -0.23 -4.70
N THR A 304 21.40 -0.66 -3.96
CA THR A 304 20.63 -1.87 -4.26
C THR A 304 19.94 -1.79 -5.62
N LEU A 305 19.38 -0.62 -5.97
CA LEU A 305 18.76 -0.38 -7.26
C LEU A 305 19.80 -0.30 -8.39
N CYS A 306 20.97 0.31 -8.16
CA CYS A 306 22.08 0.28 -9.12
C CYS A 306 22.52 -1.16 -9.41
N GLU A 307 22.69 -1.99 -8.37
CA GLU A 307 23.03 -3.41 -8.54
C GLU A 307 21.95 -4.16 -9.33
N LEU A 308 20.67 -3.86 -9.09
CA LEU A 308 19.56 -4.46 -9.82
C LEU A 308 19.56 -4.06 -11.30
N LEU A 309 19.72 -2.77 -11.59
CA LEU A 309 19.74 -2.25 -12.96
C LEU A 309 20.96 -2.76 -13.75
N ALA A 310 22.08 -3.05 -13.08
CA ALA A 310 23.28 -3.56 -13.72
C ALA A 310 23.13 -5.00 -14.25
N ILE A 311 22.09 -5.73 -13.85
CA ILE A 311 21.85 -7.11 -14.29
C ILE A 311 21.36 -7.12 -15.76
N PRO A 312 22.07 -7.75 -16.70
CA PRO A 312 21.71 -7.70 -18.13
C PRO A 312 20.33 -8.25 -18.48
N GLN A 313 19.86 -9.25 -17.73
CA GLN A 313 18.55 -9.89 -17.90
C GLN A 313 17.41 -9.04 -17.31
N VAL A 314 17.69 -8.11 -16.39
CA VAL A 314 16.71 -7.14 -15.93
C VAL A 314 16.55 -6.09 -17.02
N LYS A 315 15.40 -6.12 -17.70
CA LYS A 315 15.13 -5.26 -18.86
C LYS A 315 14.45 -3.95 -18.48
N VAL A 316 13.74 -3.94 -17.35
CA VAL A 316 13.15 -2.73 -16.80
C VAL A 316 12.95 -2.87 -15.30
N VAL A 317 13.10 -1.76 -14.59
CA VAL A 317 12.53 -1.56 -13.27
C VAL A 317 11.61 -0.35 -13.40
N MET A 318 10.32 -0.58 -13.21
CA MET A 318 9.28 0.43 -13.36
C MET A 318 8.50 0.55 -12.06
N THR A 319 8.17 1.79 -11.71
CA THR A 319 7.33 2.12 -10.57
C THR A 319 6.28 3.13 -10.98
N THR A 320 5.28 3.39 -10.13
CA THR A 320 4.45 4.58 -10.31
C THR A 320 5.11 5.80 -9.66
N ASP A 321 4.63 6.99 -9.96
CA ASP A 321 4.95 8.20 -9.19
C ASP A 321 4.02 8.44 -8.00
N SER A 322 3.31 7.40 -7.55
CA SER A 322 2.46 7.47 -6.36
C SER A 322 3.21 8.00 -5.15
N ILE A 323 4.51 7.76 -4.98
CA ILE A 323 5.32 8.51 -4.02
C ILE A 323 6.30 9.36 -4.83
N PRO A 324 6.14 10.69 -4.87
CA PRO A 324 7.07 11.54 -5.60
C PRO A 324 8.44 11.47 -4.94
N LEU A 325 9.45 11.08 -5.71
CA LEU A 325 10.83 10.94 -5.22
C LEU A 325 11.58 12.28 -5.12
N GLN A 326 10.95 13.39 -5.52
CA GLN A 326 11.43 14.73 -5.18
C GLN A 326 11.13 14.97 -3.70
N ARG A 327 12.02 14.52 -2.81
CA ARG A 327 11.93 14.89 -1.40
C ARG A 327 12.09 16.42 -1.29
N PRO A 328 11.29 17.11 -0.45
CA PRO A 328 11.49 18.53 -0.20
C PRO A 328 12.96 18.78 0.17
N GLU A 329 13.56 19.83 -0.39
CA GLU A 329 14.97 20.16 -0.12
C GLU A 329 15.20 20.24 1.39
N GLU A 330 15.96 19.31 1.97
CA GLU A 330 16.48 19.52 3.31
C GLU A 330 17.45 20.70 3.23
N SER A 331 17.21 21.69 4.07
CA SER A 331 17.91 22.97 4.16
C SER A 331 19.33 22.84 4.73
N SER A 332 20.14 21.89 4.24
CA SER A 332 21.47 21.59 4.78
C SER A 332 22.53 21.23 3.74
N GLY A 333 22.54 21.90 2.59
CA GLY A 333 23.79 22.20 1.85
C GLY A 333 24.67 21.04 1.34
N GLN A 334 24.30 19.78 1.50
CA GLN A 334 24.97 18.62 0.90
C GLN A 334 23.90 17.70 0.31
N ARG A 335 23.74 17.73 -1.02
CA ARG A 335 22.94 16.73 -1.73
C ARG A 335 23.80 15.49 -1.90
N ASP A 336 23.46 14.41 -1.21
CA ASP A 336 24.04 13.09 -1.47
C ASP A 336 23.35 12.48 -2.71
N ASP A 337 23.98 11.51 -3.40
CA ASP A 337 23.35 10.76 -4.51
C ASP A 337 22.02 10.07 -4.11
N LYS A 338 21.75 9.96 -2.80
CA LYS A 338 20.52 9.45 -2.18
C LYS A 338 19.35 10.44 -2.18
N ASP A 339 19.58 11.68 -2.61
CA ASP A 339 18.57 12.71 -2.79
C ASP A 339 18.16 12.87 -4.26
N LEU A 340 18.76 12.06 -5.15
CA LEU A 340 18.41 12.05 -6.56
C LEU A 340 17.07 11.32 -6.77
N PRO A 341 16.07 11.95 -7.41
CA PRO A 341 14.74 11.37 -7.61
C PRO A 341 14.72 10.23 -8.64
N TYR A 342 15.87 9.83 -9.17
CA TYR A 342 16.02 8.81 -10.20
C TYR A 342 17.33 8.05 -10.02
N VAL A 343 17.27 6.72 -9.96
CA VAL A 343 18.47 5.88 -10.03
C VAL A 343 18.79 5.67 -11.51
N LYS A 344 19.96 6.13 -11.94
CA LYS A 344 20.43 6.02 -13.34
C LYS A 344 21.85 5.49 -13.35
N ILE A 345 22.12 4.48 -14.17
CA ILE A 345 23.47 3.96 -14.39
C ILE A 345 23.76 3.85 -15.90
N PRO A 346 25.02 4.01 -16.32
CA PRO A 346 25.43 3.60 -17.65
C PRO A 346 25.19 2.09 -17.83
N GLY A 347 24.72 1.69 -18.99
CA GLY A 347 24.54 0.29 -19.34
C GLY A 347 24.77 0.04 -20.82
N GLU A 348 24.63 -1.23 -21.21
CA GLU A 348 24.63 -1.66 -22.59
C GLU A 348 23.45 -2.62 -22.82
N ILE A 349 22.74 -2.44 -23.92
CA ILE A 349 21.73 -3.38 -24.44
C ILE A 349 22.12 -3.71 -25.87
N GLU A 350 22.33 -4.99 -26.16
CA GLU A 350 22.67 -5.49 -27.51
C GLU A 350 23.89 -4.78 -28.16
N GLY A 351 24.86 -4.34 -27.33
CA GLY A 351 26.11 -3.73 -27.79
C GLY A 351 26.05 -2.22 -28.05
N GLN A 352 24.94 -1.56 -27.70
CA GLN A 352 24.81 -0.10 -27.72
C GLN A 352 24.82 0.44 -26.29
N SER A 353 25.58 1.52 -26.06
CA SER A 353 25.57 2.25 -24.80
C SER A 353 24.19 2.88 -24.58
N GLU A 354 23.55 2.52 -23.47
CA GLU A 354 22.21 2.98 -23.11
C GLU A 354 22.16 3.31 -21.62
N LEU A 355 21.37 4.30 -21.25
CA LEU A 355 21.16 4.64 -19.85
C LEU A 355 20.11 3.70 -19.26
N ARG A 356 20.44 3.01 -18.18
CA ARG A 356 19.48 2.18 -17.43
C ARG A 356 18.97 2.96 -16.24
N GLU A 357 17.65 3.00 -16.08
CA GLU A 357 17.01 3.77 -15.00
C GLU A 357 15.82 3.06 -14.39
N VAL A 358 15.45 3.48 -13.17
CA VAL A 358 14.12 3.20 -12.64
C VAL A 358 13.14 4.16 -13.29
N ILE A 359 12.19 3.62 -14.04
CA ILE A 359 11.15 4.40 -14.72
C ILE A 359 10.02 4.68 -13.71
N MET A 360 9.58 5.92 -13.63
CA MET A 360 8.40 6.30 -12.86
C MET A 360 7.26 6.65 -13.81
N HIS A 361 6.21 5.83 -13.80
CA HIS A 361 5.01 6.02 -14.59
C HIS A 361 4.04 6.97 -13.87
N PRO A 362 3.62 8.08 -14.51
CA PRO A 362 2.66 8.99 -13.93
C PRO A 362 1.30 8.35 -13.70
N ILE A 363 0.79 8.39 -12.47
CA ILE A 363 -0.55 7.89 -12.14
C ILE A 363 -1.60 8.97 -11.96
N GLU A 364 -1.24 10.25 -12.08
CA GLU A 364 -2.21 11.36 -12.02
C GLU A 364 -3.44 11.14 -12.92
N PRO A 365 -3.32 10.67 -14.18
CA PRO A 365 -4.50 10.39 -15.00
C PRO A 365 -5.41 9.31 -14.40
N PHE A 366 -4.82 8.25 -13.84
CA PHE A 366 -5.56 7.16 -13.20
C PHE A 366 -6.24 7.62 -11.90
N VAL A 367 -5.55 8.42 -11.09
CA VAL A 367 -6.13 9.06 -9.90
C VAL A 367 -7.30 9.97 -10.29
N GLY A 368 -7.18 10.71 -11.40
CA GLY A 368 -8.28 11.49 -11.96
C GLY A 368 -9.51 10.66 -12.33
N VAL A 369 -9.33 9.49 -12.94
CA VAL A 369 -10.43 8.54 -13.23
C VAL A 369 -11.11 8.07 -11.96
N ILE A 370 -10.35 7.78 -10.90
CA ILE A 370 -10.90 7.37 -9.60
C ILE A 370 -11.69 8.52 -8.97
N ILE A 371 -11.12 9.73 -8.94
CA ILE A 371 -11.80 10.94 -8.45
C ILE A 371 -13.13 11.14 -9.18
N GLN A 372 -13.14 11.03 -10.50
CA GLN A 372 -14.36 11.13 -11.30
C GLN A 372 -15.39 10.06 -10.90
N ALA A 373 -14.98 8.81 -10.73
CA ALA A 373 -15.87 7.74 -10.26
C ALA A 373 -16.46 8.06 -8.86
N LEU A 374 -15.64 8.55 -7.93
CA LEU A 374 -16.10 8.93 -6.59
C LEU A 374 -17.10 10.10 -6.62
N MET A 375 -16.84 11.11 -7.45
CA MET A 375 -17.70 12.30 -7.57
C MET A 375 -19.01 12.04 -8.30
N THR A 376 -19.11 10.96 -9.08
CA THR A 376 -20.29 10.64 -9.90
C THR A 376 -21.18 9.54 -9.32
N THR A 377 -20.75 8.92 -8.22
CA THR A 377 -21.44 7.80 -7.58
C THR A 377 -21.96 8.18 -6.20
N ARG A 378 -22.95 7.42 -5.72
CA ARG A 378 -23.61 7.59 -4.42
C ARG A 378 -23.46 6.41 -3.48
N THR A 379 -22.90 5.28 -3.90
CA THR A 379 -22.66 4.14 -3.00
C THR A 379 -21.33 3.46 -3.27
N ALA A 380 -20.84 2.69 -2.30
CA ALA A 380 -19.64 1.88 -2.48
C ALA A 380 -19.83 0.83 -3.59
N GLU A 381 -21.02 0.28 -3.75
CA GLU A 381 -21.37 -0.70 -4.80
C GLU A 381 -21.25 -0.10 -6.20
N GLU A 382 -21.68 1.15 -6.39
CA GLU A 382 -21.55 1.86 -7.65
C GLU A 382 -20.07 2.13 -7.98
N ILE A 383 -19.29 2.57 -6.99
CA ILE A 383 -17.82 2.73 -7.13
C ILE A 383 -17.20 1.40 -7.55
N LYS A 384 -17.57 0.30 -6.87
CA LYS A 384 -17.06 -1.03 -7.15
C LYS A 384 -17.38 -1.48 -8.58
N LYS A 385 -18.57 -1.15 -9.08
CA LYS A 385 -19.00 -1.47 -10.44
C LYS A 385 -18.20 -0.70 -11.51
N ILE A 386 -17.98 0.60 -11.30
CA ILE A 386 -17.21 1.42 -12.26
C ILE A 386 -15.74 0.99 -12.27
N LEU A 387 -15.17 0.73 -11.10
CA LEU A 387 -13.74 0.43 -10.93
C LEU A 387 -13.44 -1.07 -10.86
N GLU A 388 -14.38 -1.94 -11.26
CA GLU A 388 -14.29 -3.40 -11.10
C GLU A 388 -12.97 -3.95 -11.65
N LYS A 389 -12.52 -3.44 -12.81
CA LYS A 389 -11.24 -3.82 -13.44
C LYS A 389 -10.05 -3.69 -12.47
N TYR A 390 -10.05 -2.68 -11.62
CA TYR A 390 -8.91 -2.32 -10.77
C TYR A 390 -9.01 -2.89 -9.35
N ILE A 391 -10.15 -3.42 -8.91
CA ILE A 391 -10.30 -3.87 -7.52
C ILE A 391 -9.54 -5.17 -7.25
N VAL A 392 -8.65 -5.15 -6.27
CA VAL A 392 -7.94 -6.31 -5.74
C VAL A 392 -8.46 -6.62 -4.33
N GLU A 393 -9.18 -7.72 -4.20
CA GLU A 393 -9.60 -8.23 -2.90
C GLU A 393 -8.43 -8.90 -2.19
N LEU A 394 -7.93 -8.27 -1.13
CA LEU A 394 -6.85 -8.82 -0.31
C LEU A 394 -7.35 -9.98 0.56
N ARG A 395 -7.49 -11.15 -0.06
CA ARG A 395 -7.87 -12.40 0.60
C ARG A 395 -6.69 -12.99 1.40
N ASP A 396 -7.00 -13.90 2.31
CA ASP A 396 -5.98 -14.66 3.04
C ASP A 396 -5.11 -15.46 2.04
N PRO A 397 -3.78 -15.24 2.02
CA PRO A 397 -2.89 -15.96 1.12
C PRO A 397 -2.93 -17.48 1.25
N ASP A 398 -3.20 -18.02 2.44
CA ASP A 398 -3.25 -19.47 2.67
C ASP A 398 -4.42 -20.11 1.89
N GLN A 399 -5.56 -19.42 1.84
CA GLN A 399 -6.71 -19.85 1.05
C GLN A 399 -6.39 -19.86 -0.44
N ILE A 400 -5.71 -18.81 -0.91
CA ILE A 400 -5.32 -18.69 -2.32
C ILE A 400 -4.34 -19.81 -2.71
N ILE A 401 -3.36 -20.09 -1.86
CA ILE A 401 -2.40 -21.17 -2.08
C ILE A 401 -3.11 -22.52 -2.21
N PHE A 402 -4.08 -22.79 -1.33
CA PHE A 402 -4.87 -24.02 -1.41
C PHE A 402 -5.65 -24.12 -2.72
N GLU A 403 -6.31 -23.04 -3.15
CA GLU A 403 -7.04 -22.98 -4.43
C GLU A 403 -6.12 -23.18 -5.64
N LEU A 404 -4.90 -22.65 -5.59
CA LEU A 404 -3.93 -22.73 -6.68
C LEU A 404 -3.25 -24.09 -6.79
N THR A 405 -2.90 -24.70 -5.67
CA THR A 405 -2.03 -25.88 -5.62
C THR A 405 -2.78 -27.17 -5.31
N GLY A 406 -4.02 -27.08 -4.79
CA GLY A 406 -4.77 -28.20 -4.24
C GLY A 406 -4.17 -28.75 -2.94
N GLN A 407 -3.22 -28.03 -2.34
CA GLN A 407 -2.50 -28.44 -1.13
C GLN A 407 -2.63 -27.39 -0.05
N GLU A 408 -2.93 -27.83 1.17
CA GLU A 408 -2.78 -26.95 2.33
C GLU A 408 -1.32 -26.55 2.48
N PHE A 409 -1.06 -25.34 3.00
CA PHE A 409 0.29 -24.82 3.17
C PHE A 409 1.24 -25.83 3.86
N LYS A 410 0.77 -26.48 4.91
CA LYS A 410 1.51 -27.48 5.71
C LYS A 410 2.01 -28.70 4.91
N ASN A 411 1.49 -28.88 3.70
CA ASN A 411 1.80 -29.99 2.81
C ASN A 411 2.63 -29.57 1.59
N LEU A 412 2.87 -28.27 1.38
CA LEU A 412 3.72 -27.80 0.30
C LEU A 412 5.15 -28.33 0.47
N VAL A 413 5.80 -28.60 -0.65
CA VAL A 413 7.19 -29.07 -0.71
C VAL A 413 8.03 -28.17 -1.61
N ASP A 414 9.29 -28.01 -1.25
CA ASP A 414 10.29 -27.37 -2.11
C ASP A 414 10.51 -28.25 -3.36
N PRO A 415 10.28 -27.75 -4.58
CA PRO A 415 10.36 -28.57 -5.79
C PRO A 415 11.78 -29.07 -6.09
N LYS A 416 12.82 -28.43 -5.55
CA LYS A 416 14.21 -28.84 -5.74
C LYS A 416 14.66 -29.87 -4.72
N THR A 417 14.26 -29.69 -3.46
CA THR A 417 14.75 -30.52 -2.35
C THR A 417 13.77 -31.60 -1.90
N GLY A 418 12.50 -31.52 -2.31
CA GLY A 418 11.42 -32.41 -1.88
C GLY A 418 11.03 -32.28 -0.41
N LYS A 419 11.65 -31.36 0.34
CA LYS A 419 11.37 -31.15 1.76
C LYS A 419 10.08 -30.36 1.97
N LYS A 420 9.33 -30.72 3.01
CA LYS A 420 8.14 -29.96 3.43
C LYS A 420 8.49 -28.53 3.81
N LEU A 421 7.61 -27.61 3.45
CA LEU A 421 7.67 -26.22 3.88
C LEU A 421 6.87 -26.08 5.18
N HIS A 422 7.50 -25.49 6.19
CA HIS A 422 6.85 -25.23 7.48
C HIS A 422 6.32 -23.80 7.51
N LYS A 423 5.08 -23.64 7.98
CA LYS A 423 4.53 -22.30 8.22
C LYS A 423 5.37 -21.68 9.34
N PRO A 424 5.91 -20.48 9.16
CA PRO A 424 6.61 -19.82 10.24
C PRO A 424 5.68 -19.60 11.42
N GLU A 425 6.14 -19.91 12.63
CA GLU A 425 5.39 -19.56 13.84
C GLU A 425 5.58 -18.07 14.13
N VAL A 426 4.47 -17.37 14.38
CA VAL A 426 4.47 -15.95 14.69
C VAL A 426 4.86 -15.79 16.15
N THR A 427 6.13 -15.52 16.42
CA THR A 427 6.61 -15.13 17.75
C THR A 427 7.26 -13.76 17.64
N ALA A 428 6.74 -12.81 18.41
CA ALA A 428 7.42 -11.54 18.67
C ALA A 428 8.04 -11.64 20.07
N VAL A 429 9.26 -11.14 20.23
CA VAL A 429 10.00 -11.14 21.50
C VAL A 429 10.28 -9.70 21.91
N TYR A 430 10.21 -9.39 23.19
CA TYR A 430 10.59 -8.09 23.73
C TYR A 430 11.80 -8.22 24.65
N ARG A 431 12.51 -7.11 24.86
CA ARG A 431 13.72 -7.08 25.69
C ARG A 431 13.40 -6.46 27.04
N GLU A 432 13.47 -7.27 28.09
CA GLU A 432 13.33 -6.82 29.47
C GLU A 432 14.63 -7.15 30.23
N GLY A 433 15.23 -6.16 30.90
CA GLY A 433 16.46 -6.38 31.68
C GLY A 433 17.67 -6.91 30.92
N GLY A 434 17.65 -6.89 29.57
CA GLY A 434 18.72 -7.46 28.75
C GLY A 434 18.50 -8.91 28.32
N LEU A 435 17.43 -9.55 28.81
CA LEU A 435 16.97 -10.87 28.40
C LEU A 435 15.88 -10.74 27.33
N TYR A 436 15.79 -11.74 26.45
CA TYR A 436 14.77 -11.82 25.42
C TYR A 436 13.65 -12.73 25.91
N GLU A 437 12.42 -12.23 25.97
CA GLU A 437 11.27 -13.01 26.36
C GLU A 437 10.23 -13.03 25.22
N PRO A 438 9.57 -14.18 24.95
CA PRO A 438 8.40 -14.22 24.10
C PRO A 438 7.37 -13.20 24.59
N LEU A 439 6.74 -12.45 23.68
CA LEU A 439 5.54 -11.72 24.06
C LEU A 439 4.57 -12.72 24.67
N PRO A 440 4.02 -12.44 25.86
CA PRO A 440 3.02 -13.30 26.45
C PRO A 440 1.91 -13.48 25.40
N PRO A 441 1.37 -14.71 25.22
CA PRO A 441 0.25 -14.92 24.32
C PRO A 441 -0.81 -13.89 24.69
N SER A 442 -1.35 -13.18 23.68
CA SER A 442 -2.40 -12.22 23.96
C SER A 442 -3.53 -12.98 24.64
N ALA A 443 -3.63 -12.85 25.96
CA ALA A 443 -4.89 -13.04 26.62
C ALA A 443 -5.87 -12.19 25.82
N SER A 444 -7.04 -12.72 25.53
CA SER A 444 -8.12 -12.08 24.79
C SER A 444 -8.62 -10.75 25.40
N ASP A 445 -7.89 -10.18 26.35
CA ASP A 445 -8.15 -8.90 26.95
C ASP A 445 -7.52 -7.79 26.11
N PRO A 446 -8.33 -6.82 25.62
CA PRO A 446 -7.77 -5.63 25.02
C PRO A 446 -6.84 -4.98 26.05
N LEU A 447 -5.60 -4.71 25.65
CA LEU A 447 -4.71 -3.81 26.39
C LEU A 447 -5.52 -2.59 26.82
N PRO A 448 -5.48 -2.18 28.10
CA PRO A 448 -6.18 -1.00 28.55
C PRO A 448 -5.66 0.18 27.75
N TRP A 449 -6.45 0.61 26.76
CA TRP A 449 -6.23 1.85 26.05
C TRP A 449 -6.31 2.97 27.09
N PRO A 450 -5.38 3.94 27.13
CA PRO A 450 -5.34 4.93 28.20
C PRO A 450 -6.51 5.95 28.19
N PHE A 451 -7.55 5.70 27.40
CA PHE A 451 -8.75 6.51 27.27
C PHE A 451 -9.98 5.62 27.13
N SER A 452 -10.31 4.83 28.15
CA SER A 452 -11.67 4.27 28.22
C SER A 452 -12.64 5.44 28.43
N PRO A 453 -13.87 5.40 27.88
CA PRO A 453 -14.86 6.45 28.14
C PRO A 453 -15.12 6.69 29.64
N GLU A 454 -14.89 5.65 30.45
CA GLU A 454 -15.02 5.68 31.91
C GLU A 454 -13.91 6.51 32.58
N THR A 455 -12.70 6.54 32.02
CA THR A 455 -11.58 7.33 32.60
C THR A 455 -11.70 8.84 32.39
N LEU A 456 -12.64 9.30 31.55
CA LEU A 456 -12.94 10.73 31.34
C LEU A 456 -13.95 11.29 32.36
N GLN A 457 -14.65 10.46 33.13
CA GLN A 457 -15.58 10.93 34.17
C GLN A 457 -14.89 11.31 35.49
N ASP A 458 -13.74 10.71 35.80
CA ASP A 458 -13.05 10.90 37.09
C ASP A 458 -12.01 12.04 37.10
N SER A 459 -11.89 12.82 36.02
CA SER A 459 -10.97 13.97 35.96
C SER A 459 -11.67 15.34 35.92
N ALA A 460 -12.96 15.36 36.24
CA ALA A 460 -13.74 16.58 36.46
C ALA A 460 -14.10 16.73 37.96
N GLU A 461 -13.09 16.96 38.79
CA GLU A 461 -13.21 17.64 40.09
C GLU A 461 -12.14 18.74 40.21
#